data_AF-A0A2M7YB40-F1
#
_entry.id   AF-A0A2M7YB40-F1
#
_cell.length_a   1.000
_cell.length_b   1.000
_cell.length_c   1.000
_cell.angle_alpha   90.00
_cell.angle_beta   90.00
_cell.angle_gamma   90.00
#
_symmetry.space_group_name_H-M   'P 1'
#
loop_
_entity.id
_entity.type
_entity.pdbx_description
1 polymer ?
#
loop_
_entity_poly.entity_id
_entity_poly.type
_entity_poly.pdbx_seq_one_letter_code
_entity_poly.pdbx_strand_id
1 'polypeptide(L)'
;MQDGATAREISYAYSARTRAGRAFIRGVENLTGRPRLIRMARGYDLEVAQGRDFWEVMQERYRLRLAVAAPDLANIPREGPVVVVANHPFGILDGLAMGRILSMARGDFRILAHQVFHKARDLREVIL
;
A
#
# COMPACT_ATOMS: atom_id res chain seq x y z
N MET A 1 19.30 6.92 -7.39
CA MET A 1 18.94 8.34 -7.19
C MET A 1 17.62 8.64 -7.91
N GLN A 2 16.51 8.07 -7.45
CA GLN A 2 15.16 8.57 -7.79
C GLN A 2 14.17 8.06 -6.73
N ASP A 3 14.55 8.28 -5.47
CA ASP A 3 13.93 7.61 -4.32
C ASP A 3 12.86 8.58 -3.77
N GLY A 4 11.59 8.30 -4.07
CA GLY A 4 10.46 9.07 -3.52
C GLY A 4 9.36 9.48 -4.50
N ALA A 5 9.43 9.10 -5.78
CA ALA A 5 8.39 9.44 -6.76
C ALA A 5 7.03 8.78 -6.43
N THR A 6 7.03 7.53 -5.97
CA THR A 6 5.80 6.75 -5.77
C THR A 6 4.87 7.33 -4.70
N ALA A 7 5.41 7.72 -3.53
CA ALA A 7 4.62 8.32 -2.45
C ALA A 7 4.26 9.80 -2.71
N ARG A 8 5.02 10.49 -3.60
CA ARG A 8 4.73 11.87 -4.02
C ARG A 8 3.60 11.95 -5.05
N GLU A 9 3.21 10.85 -5.67
CA GLU A 9 2.17 10.83 -6.70
C GLU A 9 0.77 10.51 -6.17
N ILE A 10 0.66 9.95 -4.96
CA ILE A 10 -0.64 9.72 -4.31
C ILE A 10 -1.06 11.02 -3.62
N SER A 11 -1.91 11.80 -4.28
CA SER A 11 -2.46 13.07 -3.78
C SER A 11 -3.87 13.23 -4.31
N TYR A 12 -4.85 13.51 -3.46
CA TYR A 12 -6.23 13.76 -3.90
C TYR A 12 -6.35 15.02 -4.75
N ALA A 13 -5.31 15.86 -4.81
CA ALA A 13 -5.32 17.06 -5.63
C ALA A 13 -5.59 16.79 -7.13
N TYR A 14 -5.38 15.58 -7.66
CA TYR A 14 -5.74 15.30 -9.06
C TYR A 14 -7.25 15.27 -9.32
N SER A 15 -8.08 15.07 -8.30
CA SER A 15 -9.55 15.03 -8.46
C SER A 15 -10.17 16.43 -8.59
N ALA A 16 -9.47 17.47 -8.13
CA ALA A 16 -9.96 18.84 -8.22
C ALA A 16 -9.74 19.43 -9.62
N ARG A 17 -10.84 19.89 -10.24
CA ARG A 17 -10.85 20.48 -11.59
C ARG A 17 -10.13 21.85 -11.62
N THR A 18 -10.23 22.65 -10.56
CA THR A 18 -9.69 24.02 -10.52
C THR A 18 -8.29 24.09 -9.89
N ARG A 19 -7.45 25.04 -10.37
CA ARG A 19 -6.10 25.26 -9.84
C ARG A 19 -6.11 25.62 -8.35
N ALA A 20 -7.05 26.47 -7.93
CA ALA A 20 -7.22 26.86 -6.54
C ALA A 20 -7.60 25.66 -5.65
N GLY A 21 -8.53 24.80 -6.10
CA GLY A 21 -8.90 23.59 -5.37
C GLY A 21 -7.72 22.63 -5.18
N ARG A 22 -6.88 22.47 -6.21
CA ARG A 22 -5.64 21.67 -6.08
C ARG A 22 -4.67 22.24 -5.07
N ALA A 23 -4.49 23.56 -5.04
CA ALA A 23 -3.63 24.22 -4.08
C ALA A 23 -4.14 24.04 -2.64
N PHE A 24 -5.45 24.19 -2.43
CA PHE A 24 -6.09 23.96 -1.15
C PHE A 24 -5.89 22.53 -0.65
N ILE A 25 -6.21 21.52 -1.49
CA ILE A 25 -6.05 20.10 -1.11
C ILE A 25 -4.60 19.78 -0.74
N ARG A 26 -3.63 20.24 -1.53
CA ARG A 26 -2.20 20.07 -1.21
C ARG A 26 -1.81 20.75 0.09
N GLY A 27 -2.38 21.92 0.39
CA GLY A 27 -2.19 22.61 1.65
C GLY A 27 -2.65 21.75 2.83
N VAL A 28 -3.89 21.24 2.78
CA VAL A 28 -4.44 20.37 3.82
C VAL A 28 -3.62 19.08 3.97
N GLU A 29 -3.28 18.41 2.88
CA GLU A 29 -2.47 17.18 2.91
C GLU A 29 -1.11 17.41 3.59
N ASN A 30 -0.45 18.52 3.24
CA ASN A 30 0.88 18.85 3.76
C ASN A 30 0.84 19.31 5.22
N LEU A 31 -0.24 19.95 5.67
CA LEU A 31 -0.39 20.40 7.05
C LEU A 31 -0.81 19.28 8.01
N THR A 32 -1.53 18.27 7.52
CA THR A 32 -2.14 17.24 8.39
C THR A 32 -1.28 16.00 8.60
N GLY A 33 -0.85 15.33 7.53
CA GLY A 33 -0.26 13.98 7.70
C GLY A 33 0.58 13.44 6.56
N ARG A 34 0.48 14.00 5.35
CA ARG A 34 1.21 13.48 4.19
C ARG A 34 2.74 13.48 4.38
N PRO A 35 3.38 14.54 4.91
CA PRO A 35 4.83 14.53 5.09
C PRO A 35 5.30 13.47 6.09
N ARG A 36 4.48 13.19 7.11
CA ARG A 36 4.75 12.16 8.12
C ARG A 36 4.69 10.76 7.49
N LEU A 37 3.65 10.48 6.71
CA LEU A 37 3.50 9.19 6.01
C LEU A 37 4.65 8.96 5.03
N ILE A 38 5.01 9.97 4.22
CA ILE A 38 6.17 9.89 3.32
C ILE A 38 7.45 9.59 4.11
N ARG A 39 7.64 10.23 5.27
CA ARG A 39 8.83 10.01 6.12
C ARG A 39 8.89 8.58 6.65
N MET A 40 7.77 8.00 7.05
CA MET A 40 7.70 6.62 7.55
C MET A 40 8.13 5.61 6.46
N ALA A 41 7.75 5.86 5.21
CA ALA A 41 8.11 5.00 4.08
C ALA A 41 9.56 5.16 3.57
N ARG A 42 10.32 6.20 3.95
CA ARG A 42 11.64 6.49 3.34
C ARG A 42 12.64 5.35 3.48
N GLY A 43 13.21 4.88 2.38
CA GLY A 43 14.21 3.81 2.37
C GLY A 43 13.61 2.40 2.39
N TYR A 44 12.31 2.25 2.14
CA TYR A 44 11.70 0.92 1.97
C TYR A 44 12.28 0.18 0.75
N ASP A 45 12.57 0.94 -0.29
CA ASP A 45 13.13 0.49 -1.57
C ASP A 45 14.48 -0.18 -1.39
N LEU A 46 15.33 0.36 -0.51
CA LEU A 46 16.62 -0.24 -0.17
C LEU A 46 16.47 -1.58 0.55
N GLU A 47 15.52 -1.67 1.49
CA GLU A 47 15.25 -2.90 2.23
C GLU A 47 14.66 -4.00 1.34
N VAL A 48 13.74 -3.62 0.45
CA VAL A 48 13.16 -4.55 -0.54
C VAL A 48 14.23 -4.98 -1.55
N ALA A 49 15.10 -4.07 -1.99
CA ALA A 49 16.23 -4.42 -2.85
C ALA A 49 17.24 -5.38 -2.17
N GLN A 50 17.29 -5.40 -0.83
CA GLN A 50 18.05 -6.36 -0.04
C GLN A 50 17.33 -7.71 0.14
N GLY A 51 16.15 -7.90 -0.47
CA GLY A 51 15.40 -9.14 -0.48
C GLY A 51 14.34 -9.27 0.61
N ARG A 52 14.06 -8.21 1.39
CA ARG A 52 12.94 -8.23 2.34
C ARG A 52 11.60 -8.20 1.60
N ASP A 53 10.60 -8.87 2.17
CA ASP A 53 9.23 -8.82 1.65
C ASP A 53 8.67 -7.39 1.75
N PHE A 54 8.11 -6.90 0.64
CA PHE A 54 7.56 -5.54 0.56
C PHE A 54 6.45 -5.32 1.60
N TRP A 55 5.55 -6.29 1.78
CA TRP A 55 4.39 -6.12 2.66
C TRP A 55 4.81 -6.05 4.13
N GLU A 56 5.76 -6.89 4.54
CA GLU A 56 6.38 -6.84 5.85
C GLU A 56 7.07 -5.50 6.11
N VAL A 57 7.93 -5.04 5.19
CA VAL A 57 8.65 -3.76 5.31
C VAL A 57 7.67 -2.60 5.48
N MET A 58 6.62 -2.56 4.66
CA MET A 58 5.62 -1.48 4.73
C MET A 58 4.77 -1.57 6.01
N GLN A 59 4.43 -2.77 6.47
CA GLN A 59 3.72 -2.98 7.73
C GLN A 59 4.52 -2.40 8.91
N GLU A 60 5.81 -2.73 9.01
CA GLU A 60 6.71 -2.26 10.07
C GLU A 60 6.87 -0.74 10.03
N ARG A 61 7.13 -0.19 8.83
CA ARG A 61 7.36 1.24 8.63
C ARG A 61 6.16 2.09 8.99
N TYR A 62 4.96 1.64 8.61
CA TYR A 62 3.71 2.30 9.01
C TYR A 62 3.25 1.95 10.43
N ARG A 63 3.98 1.08 11.15
CA ARG A 63 3.71 0.65 12.53
C ARG A 63 2.35 0.00 12.67
N LEU A 64 1.99 -0.85 11.71
CA LEU A 64 0.71 -1.52 11.66
C LEU A 64 0.76 -2.81 12.46
N ARG A 65 -0.22 -2.97 13.35
CA ARG A 65 -0.42 -4.21 14.10
C ARG A 65 -1.58 -4.95 13.48
N LEU A 66 -1.29 -6.11 12.91
CA LEU A 66 -2.30 -7.03 12.41
C LEU A 66 -2.63 -8.00 13.54
N ALA A 67 -3.90 -8.01 13.96
CA ALA A 67 -4.42 -8.96 14.93
C ALA A 67 -5.07 -10.11 14.15
N VAL A 68 -4.25 -11.02 13.65
CA VAL A 68 -4.69 -12.21 12.90
C VAL A 68 -4.13 -13.43 13.60
N ALA A 69 -4.99 -14.40 13.95
CA ALA A 69 -4.53 -15.62 14.60
C ALA A 69 -3.92 -16.58 13.56
N ALA A 70 -2.87 -17.31 13.94
CA ALA A 70 -2.24 -18.28 13.05
C ALA A 70 -3.22 -19.35 12.50
N PRO A 71 -4.19 -19.86 13.28
CA PRO A 71 -5.22 -20.77 12.75
C PRO A 71 -6.08 -20.13 11.64
N ASP A 72 -6.31 -18.82 11.68
CA ASP A 72 -7.11 -18.13 10.68
C ASP A 72 -6.39 -18.06 9.33
N LEU A 73 -5.06 -17.93 9.34
CA LEU A 73 -4.25 -17.97 8.13
C LEU A 73 -4.30 -19.35 7.45
N ALA A 74 -4.41 -20.43 8.24
CA ALA A 74 -4.51 -21.79 7.72
C ALA A 74 -5.82 -22.05 6.97
N ASN A 75 -6.84 -21.21 7.17
CA ASN A 75 -8.10 -21.30 6.44
C ASN A 75 -8.00 -20.80 4.99
N ILE A 76 -6.93 -20.08 4.63
CA ILE A 76 -6.70 -19.62 3.26
C ILE A 76 -6.14 -20.80 2.44
N PRO A 77 -6.84 -21.26 1.38
CA PRO A 77 -6.33 -22.33 0.55
C PRO A 77 -4.97 -21.98 -0.06
N ARG A 78 -3.97 -22.86 0.16
CA ARG A 78 -2.60 -22.71 -0.36
C ARG A 78 -2.50 -22.95 -1.86
N GLU A 79 -3.41 -23.75 -2.40
CA GLU A 79 -3.44 -24.13 -3.80
C GLU A 79 -4.83 -23.88 -4.38
N GLY A 80 -4.89 -23.70 -5.70
CA GLY A 80 -6.12 -23.37 -6.41
C GLY A 80 -6.52 -21.89 -6.33
N PRO A 81 -7.57 -21.51 -7.09
CA PRO A 81 -8.04 -20.14 -7.18
C PRO A 81 -8.76 -19.72 -5.89
N VAL A 82 -8.43 -18.51 -5.41
CA VAL A 82 -9.09 -17.89 -4.24
C VAL A 82 -9.45 -16.46 -4.59
N VAL A 83 -10.67 -16.06 -4.24
CA VAL A 83 -11.12 -14.67 -4.27
C VAL A 83 -11.32 -14.23 -2.83
N VAL A 84 -10.59 -13.20 -2.42
CA VAL A 84 -10.74 -12.59 -1.09
C VAL A 84 -11.57 -11.33 -1.21
N VAL A 85 -12.60 -11.23 -0.37
CA VAL A 85 -13.48 -10.07 -0.29
C VAL A 85 -13.36 -9.49 1.11
N ALA A 86 -13.11 -8.19 1.18
CA ALA A 86 -13.05 -7.44 2.42
C ALA A 86 -13.80 -6.12 2.27
N ASN A 87 -14.26 -5.57 3.38
CA ASN A 87 -14.62 -4.16 3.43
C ASN A 87 -13.37 -3.29 3.20
N HIS A 88 -13.54 -2.04 2.78
CA HIS A 88 -12.43 -1.14 2.47
C HIS A 88 -12.58 0.25 3.12
N PRO A 89 -12.76 0.33 4.47
CA PRO A 89 -13.01 1.61 5.14
C PRO A 89 -11.77 2.50 5.25
N PHE A 90 -10.56 1.95 5.22
CA PHE A 90 -9.30 2.68 5.41
C PHE A 90 -8.48 2.86 4.12
N GLY A 91 -8.97 2.34 3.00
CA GLY A 91 -8.33 2.54 1.71
C GLY A 91 -7.02 1.79 1.61
N ILE A 92 -5.94 2.47 1.18
CA ILE A 92 -4.61 1.89 0.96
C ILE A 92 -4.13 1.02 2.13
N LEU A 93 -4.50 1.38 3.37
CA LEU A 93 -4.11 0.63 4.55
C LEU A 93 -4.67 -0.80 4.57
N ASP A 94 -5.91 -0.98 4.14
CA ASP A 94 -6.54 -2.29 4.02
C ASP A 94 -5.83 -3.13 2.97
N GLY A 95 -5.40 -2.50 1.86
CA GLY A 95 -4.59 -3.15 0.82
C GLY A 95 -3.24 -3.64 1.35
N LEU A 96 -2.58 -2.83 2.18
CA LEU A 96 -1.32 -3.23 2.84
C LEU A 96 -1.53 -4.37 3.84
N ALA A 97 -2.59 -4.29 4.64
CA ALA A 97 -2.94 -5.35 5.60
C ALA A 97 -3.25 -6.67 4.90
N MET A 98 -4.07 -6.62 3.84
CA MET A 98 -4.42 -7.79 3.04
C MET A 98 -3.22 -8.35 2.29
N GLY A 99 -2.38 -7.49 1.69
CA GLY A 99 -1.14 -7.92 1.05
C GLY A 99 -0.21 -8.64 2.03
N ARG A 100 -0.11 -8.16 3.26
CA ARG A 100 0.67 -8.84 4.31
C ARG A 100 0.07 -10.19 4.70
N ILE A 101 -1.23 -10.26 4.96
CA ILE A 101 -1.94 -11.51 5.28
C ILE A 101 -1.71 -12.55 4.18
N LEU A 102 -1.89 -12.14 2.93
CA LEU A 102 -1.67 -13.01 1.79
C LEU A 102 -0.20 -13.39 1.65
N SER A 103 0.76 -12.47 1.75
CA SER A 103 2.20 -12.81 1.72
C SER A 103 2.60 -13.89 2.73
N MET A 104 1.96 -13.94 3.90
CA MET A 104 2.19 -14.96 4.93
C MET A 104 1.50 -16.30 4.60
N ALA A 105 0.31 -16.25 4.01
CA ALA A 105 -0.51 -17.43 3.75
C ALA A 105 -0.21 -18.10 2.39
N ARG A 106 -0.09 -17.28 1.33
CA ARG A 106 0.20 -17.67 -0.05
C ARG A 106 0.94 -16.54 -0.79
N GLY A 107 2.15 -16.82 -1.28
CA GLY A 107 2.97 -15.82 -1.97
C GLY A 107 2.45 -15.40 -3.36
N ASP A 108 1.43 -16.10 -3.87
CA ASP A 108 0.85 -15.91 -5.20
C ASP A 108 -0.51 -15.21 -5.11
N PHE A 109 -0.52 -13.88 -5.26
CA PHE A 109 -1.77 -13.13 -5.30
C PHE A 109 -1.67 -11.89 -6.17
N ARG A 110 -2.85 -11.37 -6.53
CA ARG A 110 -3.00 -10.08 -7.18
C ARG A 110 -4.11 -9.26 -6.50
N ILE A 111 -3.95 -7.94 -6.49
CA ILE A 111 -4.89 -7.00 -5.90
C ILE A 111 -5.55 -6.21 -7.03
N LEU A 112 -6.87 -6.26 -7.12
CA LEU A 112 -7.60 -5.37 -8.02
C LEU A 112 -7.66 -3.97 -7.39
N ALA A 113 -7.05 -2.98 -8.03
CA ALA A 113 -7.02 -1.61 -7.50
C ALA A 113 -7.13 -0.55 -8.60
N HIS A 114 -7.36 0.70 -8.21
CA HIS A 114 -7.46 1.79 -9.18
C HIS A 114 -6.13 2.01 -9.91
N GLN A 115 -6.18 2.27 -11.22
CA GLN A 115 -5.02 2.48 -12.11
C GLN A 115 -3.94 3.47 -11.63
N VAL A 116 -4.27 4.34 -10.67
CA VAL A 116 -3.32 5.29 -10.06
C VAL A 116 -2.15 4.54 -9.39
N PHE A 117 -2.36 3.30 -8.96
CA PHE A 117 -1.34 2.49 -8.31
C PHE A 117 -0.39 1.78 -9.30
N HIS A 118 -0.71 1.67 -10.60
CA HIS A 118 0.25 1.16 -11.60
C HIS A 118 1.50 2.03 -11.75
N LYS A 119 1.46 3.28 -11.27
CA LYS A 119 2.63 4.16 -11.27
C LYS A 119 3.71 3.68 -10.28
N ALA A 120 3.31 2.97 -9.23
CA ALA A 120 4.23 2.32 -8.30
C ALA A 120 4.87 1.10 -8.96
N ARG A 121 6.18 1.18 -9.23
CA ARG A 121 6.93 0.10 -9.91
C ARG A 121 6.88 -1.21 -9.14
N ASP A 122 6.96 -1.13 -7.82
CA ASP A 122 6.99 -2.29 -6.92
C ASP A 122 5.62 -2.99 -6.77
N LEU A 123 4.54 -2.32 -7.18
CA LEU A 123 3.17 -2.86 -7.10
C LEU A 123 2.63 -3.31 -8.46
N ARG A 124 3.36 -3.07 -9.56
CA ARG A 124 2.87 -3.35 -10.92
C ARG A 124 2.58 -4.82 -11.19
N GLU A 125 3.34 -5.72 -10.58
CA GLU A 125 3.17 -7.17 -10.80
C GLU A 125 2.02 -7.76 -9.99
N VAL A 126 1.61 -7.08 -8.91
CA VAL A 126 0.56 -7.51 -8.00
C VAL A 126 -0.77 -6.80 -8.32
N ILE A 127 -0.74 -5.58 -8.85
CA ILE A 127 -1.98 -4.82 -9.13
C ILE A 127 -2.52 -5.14 -10.51
N LEU A 128 -3.79 -5.54 -10.55
CA LEU A 128 -4.60 -5.73 -11.77
C LEU A 128 -5.28 -4.43 -12.20
#